data_AF-R6MN24-F1
#
_entry.id   AF-R6MN24-F1
#
_cell.length_a   1.000
_cell.length_b   1.000
_cell.length_c   1.000
_cell.angle_alpha   90.00
_cell.angle_beta   90.00
_cell.angle_gamma   90.00
#
_symmetry.space_group_name_H-M   'P 1'
#
loop_
_entity.id
_entity.type
_entity.pdbx_description
1 polymer ?
#
loop_
_entity_poly.entity_id
_entity_poly.type
_entity_poly.pdbx_seq_one_letter_code
_entity_poly.pdbx_strand_id
1 'polypeptide(L)'
;MIYLDNSATTQPSKVCVDTMTELLTCAWGNPSSVHALGIDAEKRLKAARAQVAQALGAEPERVFFTSGGTEADNWAISGAAERLGKRGRHIVTTAVEHHAVLHPMQRLEARGFEVTYLQPDEAGFVSAERLAEALRPDTILVSVMMVNNETGAVMPIPEMIRATRRKSPLALFHTDAVQGFFKLPFKAKTLGADMISVSGHKIHASKGVGALYIRPGLPLPPLILGGGQESNYRSGTENLPGICGFGAACAEQLPRLSADIAHMKQLRDLCRETLSDVPGLVFLGKQDAPHIVNLSLPGLRSQGIINCLQDHDIYVSAGSACSRGHRSHVLEAMHLPPAVIDGSIRVSFCPENTAEDVAALHEALLDAVRVLKG
;
A
#
# COMPACT_ATOMS: atom_id res chain seq x y z
N MET A 1 18.22 13.70 11.78
CA MET A 1 17.24 13.34 10.75
C MET A 1 16.07 12.65 11.38
N ILE A 2 14.88 13.24 11.27
CA ILE A 2 13.61 12.68 11.70
C ILE A 2 12.80 12.35 10.44
N TYR A 3 12.60 11.06 10.17
CA TYR A 3 11.93 10.61 8.95
C TYR A 3 10.49 10.20 9.23
N LEU A 4 9.54 10.98 8.72
CA LEU A 4 8.10 10.84 8.91
C LEU A 4 7.36 10.70 7.57
N ASP A 5 8.04 10.21 6.52
CA ASP A 5 7.44 9.89 5.21
C ASP A 5 7.47 8.37 4.89
N ASN A 6 7.26 7.54 5.93
CA ASN A 6 7.26 6.08 5.81
C ASN A 6 6.14 5.52 4.90
N SER A 7 5.04 6.27 4.72
CA SER A 7 4.01 5.92 3.74
C SER A 7 4.46 6.12 2.29
N ALA A 8 5.48 6.94 2.00
CA ALA A 8 6.10 6.99 0.66
C ALA A 8 7.10 5.85 0.46
N THR A 9 8.01 5.65 1.40
CA THR A 9 8.92 4.51 1.43
C THR A 9 9.55 4.38 2.82
N THR A 10 9.94 3.17 3.20
CA THR A 10 10.72 2.92 4.43
C THR A 10 12.19 2.66 4.08
N GLN A 11 13.10 2.90 5.03
CA GLN A 11 14.49 2.45 4.93
C GLN A 11 14.56 0.92 5.00
N PRO A 12 15.30 0.23 4.11
CA PRO A 12 15.51 -1.21 4.23
C PRO A 12 16.19 -1.57 5.56
N SER A 13 15.73 -2.63 6.22
CA SER A 13 16.34 -3.11 7.45
C SER A 13 17.73 -3.69 7.20
N LYS A 14 18.55 -3.75 8.23
CA LYS A 14 19.90 -4.32 8.12
C LYS A 14 19.87 -5.76 7.63
N VAL A 15 18.92 -6.57 8.14
CA VAL A 15 18.73 -7.96 7.71
C VAL A 15 18.38 -8.06 6.23
N CYS A 16 17.54 -7.16 5.72
CA CYS A 16 17.25 -7.08 4.28
C CYS A 16 18.52 -6.78 3.47
N VAL A 17 19.29 -5.76 3.87
CA VAL A 17 20.50 -5.32 3.16
C VAL A 17 21.60 -6.38 3.16
N ASP A 18 21.86 -7.00 4.31
CA ASP A 18 22.87 -8.06 4.44
C ASP A 18 22.51 -9.26 3.57
N THR A 19 21.24 -9.68 3.60
CA THR A 19 20.71 -10.78 2.76
C THR A 19 20.90 -10.47 1.29
N MET A 20 20.53 -9.27 0.85
CA MET A 20 20.72 -8.86 -0.55
C MET A 20 22.19 -8.86 -0.95
N THR A 21 23.07 -8.38 -0.07
CA THR A 21 24.52 -8.32 -0.32
C THR A 21 25.12 -9.71 -0.50
N GLU A 22 24.73 -10.67 0.33
CA GLU A 22 25.15 -12.07 0.18
C GLU A 22 24.72 -12.64 -1.18
N LEU A 23 23.47 -12.42 -1.57
CA LEU A 23 22.91 -12.91 -2.84
C LEU A 23 23.52 -12.23 -4.07
N LEU A 24 24.04 -11.02 -3.93
CA LEU A 24 24.75 -10.30 -5.01
C LEU A 24 26.21 -10.72 -5.14
N THR A 25 26.85 -11.17 -4.06
CA THR A 25 28.30 -11.41 -4.03
C THR A 25 28.65 -12.90 -3.98
N CYS A 26 27.99 -13.66 -3.10
CA CYS A 26 28.34 -15.04 -2.78
C CYS A 26 27.34 -16.07 -3.34
N ALA A 27 26.06 -15.70 -3.51
CA ALA A 27 24.97 -16.62 -3.87
C ALA A 27 24.13 -16.13 -5.06
N TRP A 28 24.79 -15.76 -6.17
CA TRP A 28 24.18 -15.12 -7.35
C TRP A 28 23.58 -16.09 -8.39
N GLY A 29 23.42 -17.38 -8.05
CA GLY A 29 22.95 -18.40 -8.98
C GLY A 29 21.53 -18.15 -9.52
N ASN A 30 21.23 -18.69 -10.70
CA ASN A 30 19.90 -18.64 -11.30
C ASN A 30 19.05 -19.85 -10.81
N PRO A 31 17.87 -19.64 -10.19
CA PRO A 31 16.99 -20.73 -9.73
C PRO A 31 16.56 -21.72 -10.82
N SER A 32 16.60 -21.32 -12.09
CA SER A 32 16.27 -22.18 -13.24
C SER A 32 17.41 -23.11 -13.66
N SER A 33 18.61 -22.95 -13.10
CA SER A 33 19.77 -23.77 -13.45
C SER A 33 19.82 -25.09 -12.68
N VAL A 34 20.22 -26.18 -13.36
CA VAL A 34 20.29 -27.54 -12.78
C VAL A 34 21.59 -27.84 -12.03
N HIS A 35 22.57 -26.95 -12.06
CA HIS A 35 23.84 -27.11 -11.35
C HIS A 35 23.73 -26.68 -9.87
N ALA A 36 24.74 -26.99 -9.06
CA ALA A 36 24.74 -26.74 -7.61
C ALA A 36 24.34 -25.30 -7.21
N LEU A 37 24.86 -24.28 -7.90
CA LEU A 37 24.50 -22.87 -7.62
C LEU A 37 23.02 -22.55 -7.91
N GLY A 38 22.41 -23.20 -8.91
CA GLY A 38 21.00 -22.99 -9.24
C GLY A 38 20.07 -23.71 -8.27
N ILE A 39 20.47 -24.93 -7.86
CA ILE A 39 19.77 -25.68 -6.81
C ILE A 39 19.80 -24.91 -5.48
N ASP A 40 20.91 -24.28 -5.12
CA ASP A 40 20.99 -23.42 -3.93
C ASP A 40 20.08 -22.18 -4.06
N ALA A 41 20.12 -21.51 -5.22
CA ALA A 41 19.25 -20.38 -5.51
C ALA A 41 17.75 -20.73 -5.43
N GLU A 42 17.36 -21.90 -5.94
CA GLU A 42 15.99 -22.40 -5.86
C GLU A 42 15.56 -22.66 -4.40
N LYS A 43 16.44 -23.22 -3.56
CA LYS A 43 16.17 -23.40 -2.12
C LYS A 43 15.95 -22.06 -1.42
N ARG A 44 16.76 -21.05 -1.72
CA ARG A 44 16.63 -19.69 -1.16
C ARG A 44 15.35 -19.02 -1.62
N LEU A 45 14.97 -19.16 -2.89
CA LEU A 45 13.69 -18.69 -3.42
C LEU A 45 12.51 -19.32 -2.69
N LYS A 46 12.53 -20.64 -2.46
CA LYS A 46 11.48 -21.36 -1.71
C LYS A 46 11.40 -20.88 -0.25
N ALA A 47 12.53 -20.68 0.40
CA ALA A 47 12.57 -20.16 1.77
C ALA A 47 12.00 -18.74 1.87
N ALA A 48 12.40 -17.84 0.97
CA ALA A 48 11.88 -16.48 0.91
C ALA A 48 10.36 -16.45 0.67
N ARG A 49 9.87 -17.29 -0.25
CA ARG A 49 8.43 -17.45 -0.51
C ARG A 49 7.69 -17.92 0.74
N ALA A 50 8.24 -18.88 1.48
CA ALA A 50 7.64 -19.37 2.70
C ALA A 50 7.56 -18.27 3.78
N GLN A 51 8.60 -17.43 3.93
CA GLN A 51 8.60 -16.30 4.86
C GLN A 51 7.52 -15.26 4.53
N VAL A 52 7.42 -14.86 3.25
CA VAL A 52 6.39 -13.91 2.80
C VAL A 52 4.99 -14.52 2.96
N ALA A 53 4.82 -15.80 2.61
CA ALA A 53 3.55 -16.50 2.76
C ALA A 53 3.11 -16.62 4.23
N GLN A 54 4.05 -16.89 5.14
CA GLN A 54 3.79 -16.92 6.57
C GLN A 54 3.32 -15.56 7.08
N ALA A 55 3.98 -14.47 6.67
CA ALA A 55 3.58 -13.11 7.02
C ALA A 55 2.21 -12.71 6.43
N LEU A 56 1.89 -13.16 5.22
CA LEU A 56 0.57 -12.99 4.62
C LEU A 56 -0.50 -13.87 5.27
N GLY A 57 -0.14 -14.93 6.00
CA GLY A 57 -1.09 -15.94 6.46
C GLY A 57 -1.69 -16.76 5.31
N ALA A 58 -0.86 -17.17 4.36
CA ALA A 58 -1.20 -17.90 3.15
C ALA A 58 -0.28 -19.12 2.92
N GLU A 59 -0.66 -20.01 2.02
CA GLU A 59 0.21 -21.09 1.53
C GLU A 59 1.27 -20.52 0.54
N PRO A 60 2.52 -21.03 0.52
CA PRO A 60 3.59 -20.52 -0.34
C PRO A 60 3.23 -20.46 -1.83
N GLU A 61 2.48 -21.44 -2.34
CA GLU A 61 2.07 -21.54 -3.74
C GLU A 61 1.02 -20.47 -4.14
N ARG A 62 0.59 -19.63 -3.19
CA ARG A 62 -0.35 -18.53 -3.41
C ARG A 62 0.34 -17.17 -3.47
N VAL A 63 1.65 -17.11 -3.24
CA VAL A 63 2.44 -15.88 -3.29
C VAL A 63 3.20 -15.85 -4.60
N PHE A 64 2.97 -14.83 -5.42
CA PHE A 64 3.65 -14.63 -6.70
C PHE A 64 4.45 -13.34 -6.65
N PHE A 65 5.76 -13.40 -6.88
CA PHE A 65 6.63 -12.23 -6.79
C PHE A 65 6.47 -11.31 -8.00
N THR A 66 6.44 -10.00 -7.73
CA THR A 66 6.34 -8.93 -8.72
C THR A 66 7.46 -7.92 -8.50
N SER A 67 7.62 -6.94 -9.39
CA SER A 67 8.55 -5.81 -9.19
C SER A 67 8.08 -4.81 -8.12
N GLY A 68 6.86 -4.96 -7.56
CA GLY A 68 6.30 -4.04 -6.58
C GLY A 68 4.77 -4.04 -6.58
N GLY A 69 4.18 -3.20 -5.72
CA GLY A 69 2.73 -3.03 -5.62
C GLY A 69 2.06 -2.65 -6.94
N THR A 70 2.66 -1.73 -7.71
CA THR A 70 2.11 -1.31 -9.01
C THR A 70 1.92 -2.46 -9.99
N GLU A 71 2.92 -3.34 -10.14
CA GLU A 71 2.81 -4.52 -11.02
C GLU A 71 1.73 -5.48 -10.49
N ALA A 72 1.65 -5.68 -9.17
CA ALA A 72 0.64 -6.53 -8.55
C ALA A 72 -0.80 -6.02 -8.80
N ASP A 73 -1.05 -4.72 -8.61
CA ASP A 73 -2.36 -4.11 -8.88
C ASP A 73 -2.75 -4.22 -10.35
N ASN A 74 -1.81 -3.87 -11.24
CA ASN A 74 -2.04 -3.93 -12.69
C ASN A 74 -2.36 -5.35 -13.13
N TRP A 75 -1.68 -6.34 -12.56
CA TRP A 75 -1.89 -7.74 -12.86
C TRP A 75 -3.24 -8.24 -12.34
N ALA A 76 -3.60 -7.93 -11.10
CA ALA A 76 -4.89 -8.29 -10.52
C ALA A 76 -6.05 -7.75 -11.36
N ILE A 77 -5.99 -6.46 -11.74
CA ILE A 77 -7.04 -5.78 -12.50
C ILE A 77 -7.13 -6.32 -13.93
N SER A 78 -6.00 -6.37 -14.64
CA SER A 78 -5.95 -6.82 -16.04
C SER A 78 -6.35 -8.30 -16.16
N GLY A 79 -5.83 -9.15 -15.28
CA GLY A 79 -6.13 -10.58 -15.26
C GLY A 79 -7.60 -10.86 -14.94
N ALA A 80 -8.21 -10.11 -14.02
CA ALA A 80 -9.64 -10.22 -13.73
C ALA A 80 -10.50 -9.82 -14.94
N ALA A 81 -10.17 -8.69 -15.58
CA ALA A 81 -10.89 -8.20 -16.75
C ALA A 81 -10.76 -9.15 -17.95
N GLU A 82 -9.57 -9.71 -18.19
CA GLU A 82 -9.37 -10.71 -19.25
C GLU A 82 -10.16 -12.00 -18.98
N ARG A 83 -10.12 -12.47 -17.74
CA ARG A 83 -10.78 -13.72 -17.33
C ARG A 83 -12.31 -13.63 -17.38
N LEU A 84 -12.88 -12.53 -16.90
CA LEU A 84 -14.32 -12.41 -16.67
C LEU A 84 -15.02 -11.42 -17.60
N GLY A 85 -14.29 -10.65 -18.42
CA GLY A 85 -14.85 -9.62 -19.29
C GLY A 85 -15.89 -10.09 -20.33
N LYS A 86 -15.91 -11.39 -20.64
CA LYS A 86 -16.97 -11.99 -21.48
C LYS A 86 -18.27 -12.26 -20.73
N ARG A 87 -18.23 -12.32 -19.39
CA ARG A 87 -19.37 -12.61 -18.51
C ARG A 87 -20.01 -11.34 -17.94
N GLY A 88 -19.30 -10.22 -17.98
CA GLY A 88 -19.78 -8.91 -17.56
C GLY A 88 -18.72 -7.85 -17.84
N ARG A 89 -19.14 -6.59 -17.88
CA ARG A 89 -18.27 -5.45 -18.20
C ARG A 89 -18.19 -4.43 -17.07
N HIS A 90 -18.84 -4.69 -15.94
CA HIS A 90 -18.88 -3.78 -14.82
C HIS A 90 -17.79 -4.06 -13.79
N ILE A 91 -17.13 -3.01 -13.34
CA ILE A 91 -16.10 -3.03 -12.31
C ILE A 91 -16.43 -1.96 -11.27
N VAL A 92 -16.21 -2.26 -9.99
CA VAL A 92 -16.37 -1.28 -8.90
C VAL A 92 -15.02 -1.02 -8.24
N THR A 93 -14.68 0.23 -8.04
CA THR A 93 -13.48 0.66 -7.31
C THR A 93 -13.77 1.94 -6.51
N THR A 94 -12.79 2.53 -5.84
CA THR A 94 -12.97 3.81 -5.13
C THR A 94 -12.31 4.96 -5.88
N ALA A 95 -12.78 6.19 -5.66
CA ALA A 95 -12.13 7.38 -6.21
C ALA A 95 -10.79 7.70 -5.51
N VAL A 96 -10.51 7.06 -4.38
CA VAL A 96 -9.34 7.34 -3.53
C VAL A 96 -8.21 6.31 -3.69
N GLU A 97 -8.32 5.41 -4.66
CA GLU A 97 -7.27 4.42 -4.93
C GLU A 97 -5.95 5.08 -5.35
N HIS A 98 -4.87 4.31 -5.25
CA HIS A 98 -3.60 4.68 -5.86
C HIS A 98 -3.71 4.70 -7.39
N HIS A 99 -2.88 5.51 -8.06
CA HIS A 99 -2.84 5.57 -9.53
C HIS A 99 -2.51 4.23 -10.20
N ALA A 100 -1.86 3.30 -9.47
CA ALA A 100 -1.65 1.92 -9.93
C ALA A 100 -2.96 1.14 -10.11
N VAL A 101 -4.06 1.59 -9.53
CA VAL A 101 -5.41 1.05 -9.73
C VAL A 101 -6.21 1.96 -10.66
N LEU A 102 -6.22 3.29 -10.42
CA LEU A 102 -7.04 4.22 -11.21
C LEU A 102 -6.70 4.21 -12.71
N HIS A 103 -5.41 4.20 -13.08
CA HIS A 103 -5.01 4.22 -14.49
C HIS A 103 -5.37 2.91 -15.23
N PRO A 104 -5.18 1.71 -14.67
CA PRO A 104 -5.73 0.48 -15.26
C PRO A 104 -7.25 0.53 -15.45
N MET A 105 -8.00 1.11 -14.50
CA MET A 105 -9.45 1.26 -14.64
C MET A 105 -9.80 2.15 -15.83
N GLN A 106 -9.18 3.32 -15.95
CA GLN A 106 -9.36 4.23 -17.11
C GLN A 106 -9.02 3.55 -18.43
N ARG A 107 -7.97 2.73 -18.45
CA ARG A 107 -7.61 1.93 -19.63
C ARG A 107 -8.67 0.88 -19.97
N LEU A 108 -9.33 0.30 -18.98
CA LEU A 108 -10.44 -0.65 -19.19
C LEU A 108 -11.71 0.06 -19.67
N GLU A 109 -12.00 1.27 -19.17
CA GLU A 109 -13.11 2.10 -19.69
C GLU A 109 -12.95 2.36 -21.18
N ALA A 110 -11.74 2.75 -21.61
CA ALA A 110 -11.42 2.92 -23.04
C ALA A 110 -11.57 1.62 -23.88
N ARG A 111 -11.71 0.45 -23.24
CA ARG A 111 -11.94 -0.87 -23.86
C ARG A 111 -13.39 -1.35 -23.69
N GLY A 112 -14.31 -0.47 -23.31
CA GLY A 112 -15.73 -0.74 -23.19
C GLY A 112 -16.13 -1.45 -21.89
N PHE A 113 -15.31 -1.36 -20.84
CA PHE A 113 -15.76 -1.67 -19.49
C PHE A 113 -16.46 -0.45 -18.90
N GLU A 114 -17.35 -0.68 -17.95
CA GLU A 114 -17.97 0.37 -17.15
C GLU A 114 -17.39 0.30 -15.74
N VAL A 115 -16.80 1.39 -15.27
CA VAL A 115 -16.20 1.47 -13.94
C VAL A 115 -17.01 2.40 -13.05
N THR A 116 -17.51 1.88 -11.94
CA THR A 116 -18.10 2.70 -10.88
C THR A 116 -17.02 3.08 -9.87
N TYR A 117 -16.73 4.39 -9.78
CA TYR A 117 -15.84 4.96 -8.77
C TYR A 117 -16.64 5.42 -7.56
N LEU A 118 -16.58 4.66 -6.47
CA LEU A 118 -17.22 5.00 -5.20
C LEU A 118 -16.55 6.24 -4.60
N GLN A 119 -17.35 7.28 -4.36
CA GLN A 119 -16.88 8.49 -3.68
C GLN A 119 -16.74 8.22 -2.18
N PRO A 120 -15.65 8.69 -1.54
CA PRO A 120 -15.50 8.62 -0.09
C PRO A 120 -16.44 9.60 0.61
N ASP A 121 -16.59 9.44 1.92
CA ASP A 121 -17.09 10.51 2.78
C ASP A 121 -16.01 11.58 3.08
N GLU A 122 -16.37 12.59 3.87
CA GLU A 122 -15.46 13.67 4.29
C GLU A 122 -14.24 13.19 5.10
N ALA A 123 -14.27 11.94 5.60
CA ALA A 123 -13.17 11.31 6.31
C ALA A 123 -12.32 10.38 5.41
N GLY A 124 -12.62 10.32 4.10
CA GLY A 124 -11.88 9.46 3.16
C GLY A 124 -12.30 7.99 3.22
N PHE A 125 -13.43 7.67 3.88
CA PHE A 125 -13.91 6.31 4.09
C PHE A 125 -15.01 5.94 3.08
N VAL A 126 -15.01 4.68 2.63
CA VAL A 126 -16.05 4.10 1.78
C VAL A 126 -16.68 2.93 2.52
N SER A 127 -17.99 2.96 2.70
CA SER A 127 -18.70 1.92 3.46
C SER A 127 -19.02 0.67 2.64
N ALA A 128 -19.27 -0.45 3.31
CA ALA A 128 -19.70 -1.69 2.66
C ALA A 128 -21.11 -1.55 2.07
N GLU A 129 -21.96 -0.70 2.65
CA GLU A 129 -23.29 -0.36 2.15
C GLU A 129 -23.19 0.35 0.81
N ARG A 130 -22.29 1.34 0.69
CA ARG A 130 -22.09 2.07 -0.57
C ARG A 130 -21.57 1.16 -1.68
N LEU A 131 -20.66 0.24 -1.35
CA LEU A 131 -20.26 -0.82 -2.28
C LEU A 131 -21.48 -1.67 -2.66
N ALA A 132 -22.26 -2.13 -1.68
CA ALA A 132 -23.41 -2.99 -1.92
C ALA A 132 -24.47 -2.36 -2.83
N GLU A 133 -24.65 -1.04 -2.78
CA GLU A 133 -25.55 -0.29 -3.66
C GLU A 133 -25.05 -0.23 -5.11
N ALA A 134 -23.74 -0.15 -5.31
CA ALA A 134 -23.13 -0.12 -6.64
C ALA A 134 -23.02 -1.50 -7.30
N LEU A 135 -23.07 -2.59 -6.53
CA LEU A 135 -22.95 -3.94 -7.07
C LEU A 135 -24.12 -4.30 -7.99
N ARG A 136 -23.76 -4.93 -9.13
CA ARG A 136 -24.70 -5.38 -10.16
C ARG A 136 -24.52 -6.87 -10.44
N PRO A 137 -25.52 -7.56 -11.02
CA PRO A 137 -25.37 -8.96 -11.42
C PRO A 137 -24.22 -9.20 -12.43
N ASP A 138 -23.88 -8.19 -13.24
CA ASP A 138 -22.80 -8.23 -14.24
C ASP A 138 -21.45 -7.69 -13.72
N THR A 139 -21.34 -7.34 -12.43
CA THR A 139 -20.05 -6.96 -11.83
C THR A 139 -19.08 -8.14 -11.88
N ILE A 140 -17.89 -7.89 -12.42
CA ILE A 140 -16.84 -8.91 -12.56
C ILE A 140 -15.65 -8.69 -11.62
N LEU A 141 -15.44 -7.47 -11.15
CA LEU A 141 -14.33 -7.11 -10.29
C LEU A 141 -14.77 -6.02 -9.31
N VAL A 142 -14.37 -6.17 -8.06
CA VAL A 142 -14.31 -5.13 -7.04
C VAL A 142 -12.84 -4.96 -6.66
N SER A 143 -12.30 -3.75 -6.75
CA SER A 143 -10.92 -3.42 -6.37
C SER A 143 -10.93 -2.27 -5.38
N VAL A 144 -10.57 -2.54 -4.12
CA VAL A 144 -10.61 -1.53 -3.04
C VAL A 144 -9.33 -1.60 -2.22
N MET A 145 -8.62 -0.49 -2.10
CA MET A 145 -7.46 -0.38 -1.22
C MET A 145 -7.84 -0.63 0.24
N MET A 146 -6.99 -1.32 0.98
CA MET A 146 -7.23 -1.65 2.39
C MET A 146 -7.09 -0.41 3.29
N VAL A 147 -6.07 0.40 3.03
CA VAL A 147 -5.77 1.62 3.76
C VAL A 147 -5.44 2.72 2.77
N ASN A 148 -6.11 3.86 2.88
CA ASN A 148 -5.73 5.01 2.09
C ASN A 148 -4.41 5.61 2.62
N ASN A 149 -3.42 5.73 1.73
CA ASN A 149 -2.07 6.20 2.05
C ASN A 149 -1.99 7.69 2.37
N GLU A 150 -3.07 8.46 2.23
CA GLU A 150 -3.11 9.89 2.54
C GLU A 150 -3.92 10.15 3.80
N THR A 151 -5.15 9.66 3.89
CA THR A 151 -6.11 9.97 4.98
C THR A 151 -6.00 9.02 6.17
N GLY A 152 -5.34 7.87 5.99
CA GLY A 152 -5.31 6.81 6.99
C GLY A 152 -6.66 6.11 7.20
N ALA A 153 -7.65 6.33 6.34
CA ALA A 153 -8.91 5.59 6.40
C ALA A 153 -8.67 4.10 6.13
N VAL A 154 -9.23 3.23 7.00
CA VAL A 154 -9.18 1.78 6.86
C VAL A 154 -10.52 1.30 6.30
N MET A 155 -10.49 0.68 5.12
CA MET A 155 -11.70 0.18 4.47
C MET A 155 -12.19 -1.12 5.12
N PRO A 156 -13.51 -1.36 5.24
CA PRO A 156 -14.08 -2.54 5.86
C PRO A 156 -14.06 -3.74 4.88
N ILE A 157 -12.85 -4.20 4.54
CA ILE A 157 -12.63 -5.22 3.50
C ILE A 157 -13.44 -6.52 3.74
N PRO A 158 -13.49 -7.10 4.96
CA PRO A 158 -14.29 -8.31 5.20
C PRO A 158 -15.79 -8.10 4.95
N GLU A 159 -16.35 -6.96 5.35
CA GLU A 159 -17.75 -6.58 5.13
C GLU A 159 -18.03 -6.40 3.65
N MET A 160 -17.13 -5.71 2.94
CA MET A 160 -17.19 -5.49 1.50
C MET A 160 -17.16 -6.79 0.72
N ILE A 161 -16.31 -7.74 1.09
CA ILE A 161 -16.26 -9.07 0.48
C ILE A 161 -17.58 -9.81 0.70
N ARG A 162 -18.14 -9.80 1.92
CA ARG A 162 -19.44 -10.42 2.22
C ARG A 162 -20.55 -9.83 1.34
N ALA A 163 -20.57 -8.50 1.17
CA ALA A 163 -21.52 -7.83 0.28
C ALA A 163 -21.33 -8.28 -1.18
N THR A 164 -20.09 -8.31 -1.67
CA THR A 164 -19.74 -8.76 -3.03
C THR A 164 -20.20 -10.19 -3.29
N ARG A 165 -19.88 -11.15 -2.41
CA ARG A 165 -20.31 -12.54 -2.59
C ARG A 165 -21.82 -12.71 -2.60
N ARG A 166 -22.54 -11.91 -1.83
CA ARG A 166 -24.00 -11.98 -1.74
C ARG A 166 -24.69 -11.38 -2.98
N LYS A 167 -24.24 -10.23 -3.46
CA LYS A 167 -24.91 -9.48 -4.55
C LYS A 167 -24.35 -9.76 -5.94
N SER A 168 -23.06 -10.08 -6.04
CA SER A 168 -22.34 -10.31 -7.29
C SER A 168 -21.39 -11.51 -7.14
N PRO A 169 -21.90 -12.74 -6.98
CA PRO A 169 -21.08 -13.92 -6.67
C PRO A 169 -20.03 -14.26 -7.73
N LEU A 170 -20.18 -13.75 -8.96
CA LEU A 170 -19.19 -13.88 -10.03
C LEU A 170 -17.97 -12.98 -9.81
N ALA A 171 -18.15 -11.84 -9.15
CA ALA A 171 -17.13 -10.81 -9.05
C ALA A 171 -15.93 -11.30 -8.24
N LEU A 172 -14.73 -11.07 -8.78
CA LEU A 172 -13.50 -11.16 -8.02
C LEU A 172 -13.36 -9.93 -7.12
N PHE A 173 -12.66 -10.09 -6.01
CA PHE A 173 -12.35 -9.07 -5.04
C PHE A 173 -10.84 -8.94 -4.93
N HIS A 174 -10.32 -7.80 -5.36
CA HIS A 174 -8.94 -7.37 -5.20
C HIS A 174 -8.85 -6.35 -4.08
N THR A 175 -7.79 -6.42 -3.27
CA THR A 175 -7.45 -5.34 -2.36
C THR A 175 -5.98 -4.97 -2.45
N ASP A 176 -5.72 -3.67 -2.63
CA ASP A 176 -4.38 -3.11 -2.48
C ASP A 176 -4.07 -3.00 -0.98
N ALA A 177 -3.20 -3.89 -0.48
CA ALA A 177 -2.78 -3.92 0.90
C ALA A 177 -1.39 -3.29 1.11
N VAL A 178 -0.87 -2.50 0.17
CA VAL A 178 0.46 -1.87 0.24
C VAL A 178 0.64 -1.03 1.52
N GLN A 179 -0.41 -0.34 1.97
CA GLN A 179 -0.42 0.39 3.24
C GLN A 179 -0.97 -0.40 4.43
N GLY A 180 -1.59 -1.56 4.21
CA GLY A 180 -2.14 -2.40 5.28
C GLY A 180 -1.18 -3.49 5.77
N PHE A 181 -0.35 -4.03 4.88
CA PHE A 181 0.56 -5.14 5.19
C PHE A 181 1.64 -4.71 6.18
N PHE A 182 1.74 -5.41 7.32
CA PHE A 182 2.51 -5.06 8.53
C PHE A 182 2.06 -3.82 9.32
N LYS A 183 0.91 -3.21 8.98
CA LYS A 183 0.35 -2.05 9.71
C LYS A 183 -1.03 -2.35 10.27
N LEU A 184 -1.69 -3.39 9.79
CA LEU A 184 -2.93 -3.90 10.35
C LEU A 184 -2.78 -5.40 10.65
N PRO A 185 -3.58 -5.96 11.58
CA PRO A 185 -3.69 -7.40 11.71
C PRO A 185 -4.08 -8.01 10.37
N PHE A 186 -3.21 -8.87 9.83
CA PHE A 186 -3.29 -9.30 8.44
C PHE A 186 -3.22 -10.82 8.34
N LYS A 187 -4.22 -11.43 7.68
CA LYS A 187 -4.23 -12.83 7.26
C LYS A 187 -5.06 -12.99 5.99
N ALA A 188 -4.42 -13.26 4.87
CA ALA A 188 -5.05 -13.43 3.56
C ALA A 188 -6.19 -14.45 3.60
N LYS A 189 -5.96 -15.60 4.24
CA LYS A 189 -6.95 -16.68 4.35
C LYS A 189 -8.25 -16.26 5.04
N THR A 190 -8.18 -15.39 6.05
CA THR A 190 -9.38 -14.91 6.76
C THR A 190 -9.94 -13.61 6.19
N LEU A 191 -9.13 -12.84 5.46
CA LEU A 191 -9.58 -11.63 4.79
C LEU A 191 -10.63 -11.94 3.71
N GLY A 192 -10.43 -13.03 2.95
CA GLY A 192 -11.40 -13.54 1.97
C GLY A 192 -11.31 -12.91 0.57
N ALA A 193 -10.32 -12.04 0.34
CA ALA A 193 -10.05 -11.46 -0.97
C ALA A 193 -9.55 -12.53 -1.95
N ASP A 194 -9.88 -12.38 -3.23
CA ASP A 194 -9.39 -13.28 -4.29
C ASP A 194 -7.94 -12.98 -4.65
N MET A 195 -7.56 -11.71 -4.56
CA MET A 195 -6.23 -11.18 -4.90
C MET A 195 -5.83 -10.10 -3.90
N ILE A 196 -4.55 -10.08 -3.48
CA ILE A 196 -4.04 -9.05 -2.55
C ILE A 196 -2.66 -8.57 -2.99
N SER A 197 -2.52 -7.27 -3.26
CA SER A 197 -1.24 -6.65 -3.62
C SER A 197 -0.46 -6.21 -2.39
N VAL A 198 0.83 -6.50 -2.36
CA VAL A 198 1.78 -6.00 -1.34
C VAL A 198 3.09 -5.52 -1.97
N SER A 199 3.80 -4.63 -1.29
CA SER A 199 5.04 -4.02 -1.78
C SER A 199 6.11 -4.04 -0.70
N GLY A 200 7.33 -4.50 -1.03
CA GLY A 200 8.41 -4.69 -0.05
C GLY A 200 8.91 -3.38 0.58
N HIS A 201 9.09 -2.33 -0.22
CA HIS A 201 9.65 -1.05 0.26
C HIS A 201 8.73 -0.24 1.19
N LYS A 202 7.55 -0.76 1.51
CA LYS A 202 6.68 -0.21 2.55
C LYS A 202 6.88 -0.90 3.90
N ILE A 203 7.66 -1.97 3.97
CA ILE A 203 7.88 -2.78 5.17
C ILE A 203 9.37 -3.06 5.38
N HIS A 204 10.21 -2.05 5.19
CA HIS A 204 11.65 -2.14 5.41
C HIS A 204 12.35 -3.21 4.55
N ALA A 205 11.76 -3.61 3.42
CA ALA A 205 12.46 -4.33 2.37
C ALA A 205 12.92 -3.39 1.26
N SER A 206 13.64 -3.92 0.27
CA SER A 206 14.12 -3.12 -0.86
C SER A 206 13.00 -2.66 -1.80
N LYS A 207 13.31 -1.59 -2.56
CA LYS A 207 12.53 -1.18 -3.73
C LYS A 207 12.72 -2.20 -4.85
N GLY A 208 11.76 -2.33 -5.75
CA GLY A 208 11.84 -3.24 -6.90
C GLY A 208 11.43 -4.69 -6.59
N VAL A 209 10.71 -4.92 -5.49
CA VAL A 209 10.10 -6.21 -5.16
C VAL A 209 8.74 -6.01 -4.49
N GLY A 210 7.78 -6.85 -4.86
CA GLY A 210 6.47 -6.95 -4.25
C GLY A 210 5.91 -8.36 -4.42
N ALA A 211 4.65 -8.55 -4.06
CA ALA A 211 3.96 -9.80 -4.34
C ALA A 211 2.47 -9.58 -4.60
N LEU A 212 1.90 -10.47 -5.40
CA LEU A 212 0.47 -10.65 -5.53
C LEU A 212 0.10 -11.99 -4.87
N TYR A 213 -0.76 -11.94 -3.86
CA TYR A 213 -1.46 -13.14 -3.40
C TYR A 213 -2.57 -13.48 -4.39
N ILE A 214 -2.70 -14.75 -4.76
CA ILE A 214 -3.81 -15.27 -5.58
C ILE A 214 -4.41 -16.47 -4.86
N ARG A 215 -5.72 -16.41 -4.55
CA ARG A 215 -6.37 -17.48 -3.79
C ARG A 215 -6.32 -18.85 -4.50
N PRO A 216 -6.45 -19.96 -3.76
CA PRO A 216 -6.56 -21.29 -4.36
C PRO A 216 -7.69 -21.38 -5.40
N GLY A 217 -7.41 -22.06 -6.50
CA GLY A 217 -8.39 -22.33 -7.56
C GLY A 217 -8.74 -21.14 -8.45
N LEU A 218 -7.99 -20.03 -8.42
CA LEU A 218 -8.15 -18.90 -9.34
C LEU A 218 -7.03 -18.91 -10.40
N PRO A 219 -7.29 -19.40 -11.64
CA PRO A 219 -6.36 -19.27 -12.75
C PRO A 219 -6.42 -17.83 -13.30
N LEU A 220 -5.56 -16.97 -12.77
CA LEU A 220 -5.41 -15.59 -13.22
C LEU A 220 -4.45 -15.54 -14.44
N PRO A 221 -4.86 -14.93 -15.57
CA PRO A 221 -3.96 -14.75 -16.72
C PRO A 221 -2.69 -13.96 -16.33
N PRO A 222 -1.50 -14.35 -16.81
CA PRO A 222 -0.25 -13.64 -16.53
C PRO A 222 -0.21 -12.26 -17.20
N LEU A 223 0.29 -11.24 -16.48
CA LEU A 223 0.54 -9.91 -17.06
C LEU A 223 1.83 -9.90 -17.90
N ILE A 224 2.88 -10.58 -17.43
CA ILE A 224 4.19 -10.66 -18.08
C ILE A 224 4.42 -12.08 -18.61
N LEU A 225 4.48 -12.20 -19.93
CA LEU A 225 4.67 -13.45 -20.67
C LEU A 225 6.16 -13.73 -20.93
N GLY A 226 6.54 -14.99 -21.03
CA GLY A 226 7.93 -15.39 -21.27
C GLY A 226 8.27 -16.80 -20.78
N GLY A 227 9.44 -16.93 -20.14
CA GLY A 227 10.09 -18.20 -19.82
C GLY A 227 9.46 -19.07 -18.73
N GLY A 228 8.28 -18.72 -18.22
CA GLY A 228 7.52 -19.61 -17.34
C GLY A 228 7.88 -19.56 -15.84
N GLN A 229 8.66 -18.56 -15.42
CA GLN A 229 8.90 -18.29 -13.98
C GLN A 229 7.59 -18.06 -13.22
N GLU A 230 7.66 -18.19 -11.89
CA GLU A 230 6.50 -18.09 -11.00
C GLU A 230 5.36 -19.04 -11.44
N SER A 231 5.71 -20.26 -11.87
CA SER A 231 4.75 -21.27 -12.36
C SER A 231 3.92 -20.82 -13.58
N ASN A 232 4.53 -20.09 -14.51
CA ASN A 232 3.91 -19.44 -15.67
C ASN A 232 2.99 -18.25 -15.35
N TYR A 233 2.92 -17.80 -14.10
CA TYR A 233 2.09 -16.65 -13.72
C TYR A 233 2.81 -15.31 -13.92
N ARG A 234 4.15 -15.28 -13.83
CA ARG A 234 4.93 -14.04 -14.01
C ARG A 234 6.35 -14.38 -14.49
N SER A 235 6.60 -14.14 -15.78
CA SER A 235 7.89 -14.49 -16.40
C SER A 235 9.01 -13.49 -16.11
N GLY A 236 10.25 -13.93 -16.36
CA GLY A 236 11.49 -13.17 -16.17
C GLY A 236 12.31 -13.75 -15.03
N THR A 237 13.63 -13.81 -15.21
CA THR A 237 14.56 -14.30 -14.18
C THR A 237 14.28 -13.62 -12.84
N GLU A 238 14.22 -14.42 -11.79
CA GLU A 238 13.80 -13.99 -10.46
C GLU A 238 14.80 -12.97 -9.89
N ASN A 239 14.29 -11.85 -9.36
CA ASN A 239 15.09 -10.88 -8.60
C ASN A 239 15.43 -11.47 -7.23
N LEU A 240 16.32 -12.47 -7.21
CA LEU A 240 16.60 -13.25 -6.02
C LEU A 240 17.10 -12.41 -4.83
N PRO A 241 18.01 -11.43 -4.99
CA PRO A 241 18.36 -10.53 -3.89
C PRO A 241 17.13 -9.80 -3.33
N GLY A 242 16.30 -9.19 -4.18
CA GLY A 242 15.10 -8.48 -3.74
C GLY A 242 14.09 -9.41 -3.05
N ILE A 243 13.83 -10.58 -3.62
CA ILE A 243 12.91 -11.59 -3.08
C ILE A 243 13.37 -12.09 -1.72
N CYS A 244 14.64 -12.49 -1.59
CA CYS A 244 15.19 -12.96 -0.32
C CYS A 244 15.26 -11.83 0.73
N GLY A 245 15.59 -10.61 0.32
CA GLY A 245 15.53 -9.43 1.20
C GLY A 245 14.12 -9.15 1.71
N PHE A 246 13.10 -9.29 0.84
CA PHE A 246 11.69 -9.15 1.23
C PHE A 246 11.24 -10.23 2.20
N GLY A 247 11.59 -11.51 1.94
CA GLY A 247 11.34 -12.61 2.86
C GLY A 247 12.01 -12.41 4.22
N ALA A 248 13.28 -11.97 4.23
CA ALA A 248 14.03 -11.72 5.45
C ALA A 248 13.42 -10.56 6.28
N ALA A 249 13.04 -9.46 5.63
CA ALA A 249 12.33 -8.36 6.29
C ALA A 249 10.98 -8.80 6.89
N CYS A 250 10.22 -9.65 6.18
CA CYS A 250 8.99 -10.23 6.70
C CYS A 250 9.26 -11.09 7.95
N ALA A 251 10.26 -11.97 7.89
CA ALA A 251 10.60 -12.87 9.00
C ALA A 251 11.09 -12.11 10.24
N GLU A 252 11.85 -11.02 10.06
CA GLU A 252 12.34 -10.16 11.13
C GLU A 252 11.20 -9.45 11.87
N GLN A 253 10.23 -8.89 11.13
CA GLN A 253 9.15 -8.10 11.71
C GLN A 253 8.01 -8.95 12.27
N LEU A 254 7.76 -10.15 11.73
CA LEU A 254 6.56 -10.93 12.06
C LEU A 254 6.37 -11.22 13.56
N PRO A 255 7.42 -11.56 14.35
CA PRO A 255 7.28 -11.77 15.80
C PRO A 255 6.88 -10.51 16.57
N ARG A 256 7.18 -9.31 16.05
CA ARG A 256 6.92 -8.02 16.71
C ARG A 256 5.66 -7.33 16.21
N LEU A 257 5.05 -7.83 15.13
CA LEU A 257 3.91 -7.21 14.42
C LEU A 257 2.86 -6.58 15.35
N SER A 258 2.37 -7.30 16.35
CA SER A 258 1.33 -6.78 17.26
C SER A 258 1.83 -5.62 18.12
N ALA A 259 3.07 -5.69 18.60
CA ALA A 259 3.69 -4.62 19.39
C ALA A 259 4.00 -3.40 18.52
N ASP A 260 4.52 -3.63 17.31
CA ASP A 260 4.84 -2.58 16.35
C ASP A 260 3.58 -1.81 15.91
N ILE A 261 2.47 -2.52 15.64
CA ILE A 261 1.16 -1.89 15.38
C ILE A 261 0.69 -1.04 16.56
N ALA A 262 0.82 -1.55 17.79
CA ALA A 262 0.40 -0.83 18.98
C ALA A 262 1.26 0.43 19.23
N HIS A 263 2.57 0.33 19.02
CA HIS A 263 3.52 1.44 19.13
C HIS A 263 3.22 2.54 18.11
N MET A 264 3.07 2.19 16.83
CA MET A 264 2.70 3.16 15.80
C MET A 264 1.38 3.86 16.15
N LYS A 265 0.38 3.09 16.60
CA LYS A 265 -0.92 3.66 17.04
C LYS A 265 -0.74 4.68 18.18
N GLN A 266 0.09 4.35 19.18
CA GLN A 266 0.39 5.26 20.28
C GLN A 266 1.06 6.54 19.78
N LEU A 267 2.03 6.44 18.87
CA LEU A 267 2.68 7.62 18.26
C LEU A 267 1.71 8.47 17.45
N ARG A 268 0.83 7.86 16.68
CA ARG A 268 -0.21 8.57 15.93
C ARG A 268 -1.16 9.31 16.87
N ASP A 269 -1.64 8.65 17.91
CA ASP A 269 -2.57 9.25 18.87
C ASP A 269 -1.88 10.39 19.65
N LEU A 270 -0.63 10.19 20.09
CA LEU A 270 0.21 11.21 20.70
C LEU A 270 0.43 12.40 19.74
N CYS A 271 0.78 12.15 18.49
CA CYS A 271 0.96 13.18 17.48
C CYS A 271 -0.30 14.03 17.29
N ARG A 272 -1.49 13.40 17.25
CA ARG A 272 -2.74 14.14 17.15
C ARG A 272 -3.04 14.99 18.38
N GLU A 273 -2.72 14.48 19.57
CA GLU A 273 -2.86 15.22 20.83
C GLU A 273 -1.88 16.39 20.89
N THR A 274 -0.58 16.14 20.69
CA THR A 274 0.48 17.14 20.75
C THR A 274 0.29 18.24 19.71
N LEU A 275 -0.10 17.91 18.47
CA LEU A 275 -0.27 18.91 17.41
C LEU A 275 -1.59 19.69 17.48
N SER A 276 -2.48 19.36 18.43
CA SER A 276 -3.82 19.97 18.50
C SER A 276 -3.82 21.45 18.90
N ASP A 277 -2.74 21.94 19.53
CA ASP A 277 -2.57 23.33 19.94
C ASP A 277 -1.85 24.20 18.90
N VAL A 278 -1.38 23.62 17.79
CA VAL A 278 -0.72 24.35 16.71
C VAL A 278 -1.72 25.31 16.03
N PRO A 279 -1.45 26.63 15.99
CA PRO A 279 -2.45 27.62 15.57
C PRO A 279 -2.93 27.47 14.12
N GLY A 280 -4.22 27.12 13.98
CA GLY A 280 -4.88 26.97 12.69
C GLY A 280 -4.65 25.62 12.02
N LEU A 281 -4.08 24.64 12.72
CA LEU A 281 -3.97 23.27 12.24
C LEU A 281 -5.34 22.60 12.22
N VAL A 282 -5.60 21.83 11.16
CA VAL A 282 -6.78 20.96 11.05
C VAL A 282 -6.35 19.54 10.70
N PHE A 283 -6.92 18.53 11.37
CA PHE A 283 -6.69 17.13 11.01
C PHE A 283 -7.62 16.71 9.87
N LEU A 284 -7.09 15.93 8.94
CA LEU A 284 -7.81 15.46 7.74
C LEU A 284 -8.01 13.95 7.78
N GLY A 285 -9.16 13.50 7.29
CA GLY A 285 -9.46 12.09 7.14
C GLY A 285 -9.72 11.36 8.47
N LYS A 286 -10.02 10.07 8.35
CA LYS A 286 -10.41 9.23 9.50
C LYS A 286 -9.23 8.84 10.40
N GLN A 287 -8.04 8.67 9.81
CA GLN A 287 -6.80 8.31 10.52
C GLN A 287 -6.91 7.06 11.40
N ASP A 288 -7.69 6.06 10.96
CA ASP A 288 -7.87 4.78 11.65
C ASP A 288 -6.60 3.92 11.59
N ALA A 289 -5.81 4.04 10.53
CA ALA A 289 -4.55 3.35 10.35
C ALA A 289 -3.55 3.80 11.42
N PRO A 290 -2.79 2.88 12.05
CA PRO A 290 -1.98 3.21 13.21
C PRO A 290 -0.81 4.15 12.88
N HIS A 291 -0.42 4.27 11.62
CA HIS A 291 0.81 4.92 11.23
C HIS A 291 0.62 6.23 10.46
N ILE A 292 -0.60 6.70 10.22
CA ILE A 292 -0.84 7.88 9.36
C ILE A 292 -1.53 8.99 10.16
N VAL A 293 -0.93 10.19 10.12
CA VAL A 293 -1.56 11.45 10.52
C VAL A 293 -1.56 12.39 9.32
N ASN A 294 -2.73 12.86 8.91
CA ASN A 294 -2.87 13.87 7.87
C ASN A 294 -3.39 15.15 8.50
N LEU A 295 -2.73 16.25 8.19
CA LEU A 295 -3.07 17.55 8.75
C LEU A 295 -2.92 18.62 7.68
N SER A 296 -3.54 19.76 7.90
CA SER A 296 -3.39 20.94 7.05
C SER A 296 -3.24 22.19 7.89
N LEU A 297 -2.49 23.14 7.37
CA LEU A 297 -2.47 24.52 7.84
C LEU A 297 -3.13 25.38 6.75
N PRO A 298 -4.46 25.58 6.78
CA PRO A 298 -5.17 26.23 5.70
C PRO A 298 -4.66 27.65 5.46
N GLY A 299 -4.49 27.99 4.17
CA GLY A 299 -3.94 29.27 3.74
C GLY A 299 -2.42 29.30 3.62
N LEU A 300 -1.71 28.29 4.12
CA LEU A 300 -0.30 28.06 3.81
C LEU A 300 -0.16 27.09 2.63
N ARG A 301 0.97 27.16 1.92
CA ARG A 301 1.33 26.21 0.85
C ARG A 301 2.15 25.08 1.44
N SER A 302 1.77 23.83 1.17
CA SER A 302 2.44 22.62 1.65
C SER A 302 3.95 22.61 1.38
N GLN A 303 4.39 23.09 0.22
CA GLN A 303 5.82 23.19 -0.09
C GLN A 303 6.58 24.11 0.88
N GLY A 304 5.98 25.23 1.30
CA GLY A 304 6.60 26.14 2.27
C GLY A 304 6.71 25.50 3.64
N ILE A 305 5.67 24.77 4.07
CA ILE A 305 5.67 24.01 5.32
C ILE A 305 6.77 22.94 5.28
N ILE A 306 6.84 22.14 4.20
CA ILE A 306 7.84 21.09 4.02
C ILE A 306 9.25 21.66 4.05
N ASN A 307 9.51 22.77 3.36
CA ASN A 307 10.83 23.40 3.36
C ASN A 307 11.23 23.84 4.77
N CYS A 308 10.31 24.45 5.53
CA CYS A 308 10.58 24.85 6.91
C CYS A 308 10.88 23.62 7.79
N LEU A 309 10.09 22.55 7.70
CA LEU A 309 10.36 21.30 8.43
C LEU A 309 11.71 20.67 8.03
N GLN A 310 12.10 20.78 6.75
CA GLN A 310 13.41 20.29 6.26
C GLN A 310 14.59 21.08 6.84
N ASP A 311 14.44 22.38 7.11
CA ASP A 311 15.48 23.17 7.79
C ASP A 311 15.73 22.66 9.23
N HIS A 312 14.74 21.98 9.82
CA HIS A 312 14.84 21.26 11.10
C HIS A 312 15.20 19.76 10.93
N ASP A 313 15.61 19.33 9.73
CA ASP A 313 15.96 17.95 9.38
C ASP A 313 14.80 16.95 9.62
N ILE A 314 13.56 17.41 9.43
CA ILE A 314 12.30 16.65 9.52
C ILE A 314 11.70 16.46 8.12
N TYR A 315 11.41 15.22 7.75
CA TYR A 315 10.94 14.87 6.40
C TYR A 315 9.51 14.33 6.43
N VAL A 316 8.59 15.06 5.81
CA VAL A 316 7.16 14.71 5.64
C VAL A 316 6.75 14.83 4.17
N SER A 317 5.52 14.44 3.83
CA SER A 317 4.98 14.52 2.46
C SER A 317 3.86 15.53 2.32
N ALA A 318 3.63 16.09 1.12
CA ALA A 318 2.46 16.93 0.83
C ALA A 318 1.19 16.14 0.49
N GLY A 319 1.28 14.80 0.39
CA GLY A 319 0.23 13.92 -0.16
C GLY A 319 0.83 12.64 -0.72
N SER A 320 0.24 12.05 -1.77
CA SER A 320 0.91 10.98 -2.52
C SER A 320 2.12 11.55 -3.28
N ALA A 321 3.30 10.91 -3.13
CA ALA A 321 4.55 11.35 -3.77
C ALA A 321 4.50 11.41 -5.32
N CYS A 322 3.42 10.89 -5.93
CA CYS A 322 3.20 10.86 -7.37
C CYS A 322 2.57 12.15 -7.94
N SER A 323 2.01 13.04 -7.11
CA SER A 323 1.40 14.29 -7.56
C SER A 323 2.43 15.43 -7.62
N ARG A 324 3.34 15.40 -8.60
CA ARG A 324 4.25 16.54 -8.85
C ARG A 324 3.42 17.77 -9.29
N GLY A 325 3.12 18.69 -8.37
CA GLY A 325 2.55 20.00 -8.66
C GLY A 325 1.02 20.07 -8.82
N HIS A 326 0.31 18.96 -8.60
CA HIS A 326 -1.15 18.92 -8.65
C HIS A 326 -1.73 18.65 -7.26
N ARG A 327 -2.98 19.09 -7.03
CA ARG A 327 -3.73 18.75 -5.81
C ARG A 327 -3.92 17.25 -5.67
N SER A 328 -4.06 16.80 -4.43
CA SER A 328 -4.36 15.40 -4.14
C SER A 328 -5.75 15.05 -4.65
N HIS A 329 -5.84 14.08 -5.57
CA HIS A 329 -7.12 13.56 -6.07
C HIS A 329 -7.95 12.93 -4.93
N VAL A 330 -7.28 12.41 -3.88
CA VAL A 330 -7.94 11.87 -2.69
C VAL A 330 -8.67 12.98 -1.93
N LEU A 331 -7.98 14.08 -1.65
CA LEU A 331 -8.59 15.20 -0.90
C LEU A 331 -9.64 15.94 -1.74
N GLU A 332 -9.49 15.97 -3.07
CA GLU A 332 -10.52 16.47 -3.99
C GLU A 332 -11.76 15.56 -4.01
N ALA A 333 -11.59 14.24 -4.01
CA ALA A 333 -12.69 13.27 -3.92
C ALA A 333 -13.45 13.35 -2.58
N MET A 334 -12.78 13.81 -1.52
CA MET A 334 -13.41 14.15 -0.23
C MET A 334 -14.12 15.51 -0.23
N HIS A 335 -14.08 16.24 -1.34
CA HIS A 335 -14.65 17.58 -1.49
C HIS A 335 -14.11 18.62 -0.50
N LEU A 336 -12.84 18.48 -0.09
CA LEU A 336 -12.22 19.44 0.83
C LEU A 336 -11.97 20.80 0.14
N PRO A 337 -12.06 21.92 0.88
CA PRO A 337 -11.80 23.23 0.32
C PRO A 337 -10.38 23.37 -0.25
N PRO A 338 -10.18 24.08 -1.37
CA PRO A 338 -8.86 24.37 -1.96
C PRO A 338 -7.79 24.82 -0.97
N ALA A 339 -8.13 25.71 -0.04
CA ALA A 339 -7.19 26.23 0.95
C ALA A 339 -6.71 25.17 1.97
N VAL A 340 -7.54 24.15 2.23
CA VAL A 340 -7.19 23.01 3.09
C VAL A 340 -6.29 22.03 2.33
N ILE A 341 -6.62 21.74 1.06
CA ILE A 341 -5.81 20.86 0.21
C ILE A 341 -4.42 21.46 -0.02
N ASP A 342 -4.35 22.75 -0.32
CA ASP A 342 -3.09 23.42 -0.64
C ASP A 342 -2.11 23.47 0.54
N GLY A 343 -2.62 23.36 1.78
CA GLY A 343 -1.84 23.37 3.02
C GLY A 343 -1.65 22.00 3.66
N SER A 344 -2.05 20.90 3.00
CA SER A 344 -1.99 19.56 3.60
C SER A 344 -0.56 18.99 3.64
N ILE A 345 -0.23 18.33 4.74
CA ILE A 345 0.95 17.48 4.90
C ILE A 345 0.55 16.15 5.55
N ARG A 346 1.26 15.09 5.18
CA ARG A 346 1.13 13.75 5.75
C ARG A 346 2.37 13.40 6.56
N VAL A 347 2.13 13.04 7.80
CA VAL A 347 3.06 12.41 8.72
C VAL A 347 2.78 10.91 8.72
N SER A 348 3.82 10.10 8.59
CA SER A 348 3.69 8.65 8.55
C SER A 348 4.81 7.95 9.30
N PHE A 349 4.42 7.16 10.29
CA PHE A 349 5.31 6.49 11.24
C PHE A 349 5.73 5.09 10.76
N CYS A 350 6.84 4.62 11.31
CA CYS A 350 7.27 3.23 11.32
C CYS A 350 7.61 2.80 12.76
N PRO A 351 7.90 1.50 13.00
CA PRO A 351 8.20 0.99 14.34
C PRO A 351 9.40 1.65 15.01
N GLU A 352 10.33 2.24 14.23
CA GLU A 352 11.54 2.88 14.73
C GLU A 352 11.35 4.34 15.16
N ASN A 353 10.22 4.97 14.85
CA ASN A 353 9.95 6.35 15.28
C ASN A 353 9.71 6.43 16.80
N THR A 354 9.88 7.62 17.37
CA THR A 354 9.77 7.85 18.82
C THR A 354 8.85 9.02 19.21
N ALA A 355 8.58 9.18 20.50
CA ALA A 355 7.81 10.31 21.02
C ALA A 355 8.59 11.64 20.87
N GLU A 356 9.92 11.58 20.91
CA GLU A 356 10.79 12.74 20.66
C GLU A 356 10.66 13.24 19.22
N ASP A 357 10.45 12.34 18.24
CA ASP A 357 10.17 12.74 16.85
C ASP A 357 8.89 13.59 16.77
N VAL A 358 7.86 13.23 17.56
CA VAL A 358 6.59 13.95 17.63
C VAL A 358 6.78 15.32 18.28
N ALA A 359 7.52 15.40 19.39
CA ALA A 359 7.81 16.65 20.06
C ALA A 359 8.61 17.61 19.16
N ALA A 360 9.60 17.10 18.43
CA ALA A 360 10.36 17.90 17.47
C ALA A 360 9.50 18.38 16.29
N LEU A 361 8.59 17.55 15.78
CA LEU A 361 7.63 17.94 14.75
C LEU A 361 6.72 19.09 15.23
N HIS A 362 6.26 19.04 16.48
CA HIS A 362 5.43 20.08 17.07
C HIS A 362 6.13 21.44 17.09
N GLU A 363 7.34 21.50 17.65
CA GLU A 363 8.13 22.73 17.71
C GLU A 363 8.42 23.29 16.30
N ALA A 364 8.77 22.41 15.35
CA ALA A 364 9.02 22.82 13.97
C ALA A 364 7.76 23.34 13.25
N LEU A 365 6.57 22.80 13.56
CA LEU A 365 5.30 23.31 13.03
C LEU A 365 4.92 24.66 13.63
N LEU A 366 5.19 24.90 14.92
CA LEU A 366 5.01 26.21 15.54
C LEU A 366 5.91 27.26 14.88
N ASP A 367 7.17 26.91 14.63
CA ASP A 367 8.10 27.76 13.89
C ASP A 367 7.62 28.03 12.46
N ALA A 368 7.17 26.99 11.73
CA ALA A 368 6.64 27.14 10.38
C ALA A 368 5.43 28.09 10.34
N VAL A 369 4.52 27.99 11.31
CA VAL A 369 3.36 28.91 11.40
C VAL A 369 3.83 30.35 11.62
N ARG A 370 4.80 30.58 12.50
CA ARG A 370 5.38 31.91 12.75
C ARG A 370 6.07 32.47 11.51
N VAL A 371 6.98 31.71 10.90
CA VAL A 371 7.78 32.19 9.76
C VAL A 371 6.91 32.44 8.53
N LEU A 372 5.91 31.59 8.26
CA LEU A 372 5.12 31.67 7.02
C LEU A 372 3.92 32.61 7.11
N LYS A 373 3.41 32.92 8.32
CA LYS A 373 2.30 33.89 8.49
C LYS A 373 2.78 35.32 8.72
N GLY A 374 4.07 35.53 9.04
CA GLY A 374 4.65 36.84 9.37
C GLY A 374 4.41 37.20 10.83
#